data_AF-A0A6J2X3Q8-F1
#
_entry.id   AF-A0A6J2X3Q8-F1
#
_cell.length_a   1.000
_cell.length_b   1.000
_cell.length_c   1.000
_cell.angle_alpha   90.00
_cell.angle_beta   90.00
_cell.angle_gamma   90.00
#
_symmetry.space_group_name_H-M   'P 1'
#
loop_
_entity.id
_entity.type
_entity.pdbx_description
1 polymer ?
#
loop_
_entity_poly.entity_id
_entity_poly.type
_entity_poly.pdbx_seq_one_letter_code
_entity_poly.pdbx_strand_id
1 'polypeptide(L)'
;MNCDEAGTKKVKDLYASMAEIVETFNRLFGPQLFLMGLHCSSQILQWSVTLVYNMFSDDKDDDYDRLVVGIIYIIMMLIWLGITMFCCDLAVVESEEIVTICYRIQMAHPVFSEPYQNIKNLLYLVNNSKIRFTAMDYYEISRSTMFDLIGTTATYFVVLIQFYDGKK
;
A
#
# COMPACT_ATOMS: atom_id res chain seq x y z
N MET A 1 -0.10 43.22 -4.56
CA MET A 1 1.03 42.40 -4.09
C MET A 1 0.65 41.47 -2.92
N ASN A 2 -0.63 41.12 -2.71
CA ASN A 2 -1.09 40.39 -1.50
C ASN A 2 -1.74 39.01 -1.75
N CYS A 3 -1.96 38.57 -3.00
CA CYS A 3 -2.65 37.30 -3.26
C CYS A 3 -1.73 36.08 -3.35
N ASP A 4 -0.51 36.22 -3.89
CA ASP A 4 0.42 35.10 -4.08
C ASP A 4 1.02 34.60 -2.76
N GLU A 5 1.34 35.52 -1.84
CA GLU A 5 1.98 35.19 -0.56
C GLU A 5 1.04 34.41 0.38
N ALA A 6 -0.25 34.80 0.40
CA ALA A 6 -1.29 34.07 1.12
C ALA A 6 -1.53 32.67 0.55
N GLY A 7 -1.41 32.51 -0.77
CA GLY A 7 -1.52 31.22 -1.46
C GLY A 7 -0.37 30.28 -1.09
N THR A 8 0.88 30.74 -1.14
CA THR A 8 2.04 29.90 -0.81
C THR A 8 2.05 29.46 0.66
N LYS A 9 1.68 30.36 1.57
CA LYS A 9 1.56 30.03 3.01
C LYS A 9 0.50 28.95 3.24
N LYS A 10 -0.65 29.05 2.56
CA LYS A 10 -1.74 28.08 2.65
C LYS A 10 -1.34 26.70 2.13
N VAL A 11 -0.56 26.63 1.04
CA VAL A 11 -0.04 25.36 0.50
C VAL A 11 0.96 24.73 1.46
N LYS A 12 1.82 25.53 2.10
CA LYS A 12 2.76 25.04 3.12
C LYS A 12 2.04 24.47 4.33
N ASP A 13 1.04 25.17 4.84
CA ASP A 13 0.25 24.70 5.99
C ASP A 13 -0.54 23.43 5.64
N LEU A 14 -1.08 23.33 4.41
CA LEU A 14 -1.76 22.14 3.93
C LEU A 14 -0.81 20.94 3.82
N TYR A 15 0.38 21.13 3.24
CA TYR A 15 1.36 20.04 3.10
C TYR A 15 1.90 19.58 4.46
N ALA A 16 2.18 20.51 5.37
CA ALA A 16 2.59 20.18 6.74
C ALA A 16 1.50 19.36 7.47
N SER A 17 0.23 19.75 7.31
CA SER A 17 -0.89 18.99 7.86
C SER A 17 -1.02 17.60 7.21
N MET A 18 -0.84 17.47 5.90
CA MET A 18 -0.82 16.16 5.23
C MET A 18 0.31 15.26 5.74
N ALA A 19 1.52 15.80 5.92
CA ALA A 19 2.66 15.06 6.46
C ALA A 19 2.36 14.56 7.89
N GLU A 20 1.81 15.42 8.75
CA GLU A 20 1.42 15.05 10.12
C GLU A 20 0.31 13.98 10.15
N ILE A 21 -0.67 14.07 9.23
CA ILE A 21 -1.72 13.06 9.07
C ILE A 21 -1.11 11.71 8.65
N VAL A 22 -0.19 11.70 7.69
CA VAL A 22 0.45 10.45 7.24
C VAL A 22 1.34 9.85 8.33
N GLU A 23 2.10 10.67 9.05
CA GLU A 23 2.90 10.20 10.18
C GLU A 23 2.01 9.60 11.28
N THR A 24 0.90 10.27 11.60
CA THR A 24 -0.10 9.76 12.54
C THR A 24 -0.73 8.46 12.03
N PHE A 25 -1.03 8.36 10.75
CA PHE A 25 -1.54 7.16 10.12
C PHE A 25 -0.55 5.99 10.21
N ASN A 26 0.71 6.20 9.85
CA ASN A 26 1.74 5.16 9.95
C ASN A 26 1.96 4.72 11.40
N ARG A 27 1.93 5.65 12.35
CA ARG A 27 2.04 5.30 13.78
C ARG A 27 0.84 4.51 14.28
N LEU A 28 -0.37 4.87 13.81
CA LEU A 28 -1.62 4.28 14.30
C LEU A 28 -2.02 3.02 13.57
N PHE A 29 -1.66 2.85 12.30
CA PHE A 29 -2.04 1.72 11.45
C PHE A 29 -0.84 0.89 10.98
N GLY A 30 0.40 1.37 11.08
CA GLY A 30 1.59 0.62 10.67
C GLY A 30 1.69 -0.77 11.31
N PRO A 31 1.56 -0.90 12.65
CA PRO A 31 1.52 -2.21 13.31
C PRO A 31 0.32 -3.07 12.88
N GLN A 32 -0.83 -2.46 12.65
CA GLN A 32 -2.06 -3.14 12.24
C GLN A 32 -1.95 -3.64 10.79
N LEU A 33 -1.36 -2.86 9.90
CA LEU A 33 -1.09 -3.23 8.51
C LEU A 33 -0.05 -4.36 8.46
N PHE A 34 0.95 -4.32 9.33
CA PHE A 34 1.92 -5.40 9.52
C PHE A 34 1.24 -6.69 10.00
N LEU A 35 0.46 -6.62 11.08
CA LEU A 35 -0.30 -7.76 11.60
C LEU A 35 -1.32 -8.29 10.60
N MET A 36 -1.96 -7.40 9.83
CA MET A 36 -2.88 -7.78 8.76
C MET A 36 -2.15 -8.53 7.65
N GLY A 37 -0.96 -8.09 7.24
CA GLY A 37 -0.13 -8.82 6.27
C GLY A 37 0.26 -10.22 6.76
N LEU A 38 0.68 -10.34 8.02
CA LEU A 38 0.97 -11.64 8.64
C LEU A 38 -0.26 -12.54 8.76
N HIS A 39 -1.40 -11.97 9.12
CA HIS A 39 -2.66 -12.70 9.18
C HIS A 39 -3.10 -13.18 7.80
N CYS A 40 -3.07 -12.31 6.79
CA CYS A 40 -3.42 -12.66 5.42
C CYS A 40 -2.51 -13.76 4.85
N SER A 41 -1.19 -13.64 5.02
CA SER A 41 -0.24 -14.67 4.57
C SER A 41 -0.45 -16.02 5.28
N SER A 42 -0.72 -16.02 6.58
CA SER A 42 -1.01 -17.24 7.35
C SER A 42 -2.33 -17.89 6.91
N GLN A 43 -3.39 -17.10 6.70
CA GLN A 43 -4.68 -17.57 6.21
C GLN A 43 -4.57 -18.17 4.81
N ILE A 44 -3.89 -17.47 3.90
CA ILE A 44 -3.64 -17.94 2.54
C ILE A 44 -2.96 -19.31 2.56
N LEU A 45 -1.92 -19.48 3.39
CA LEU A 45 -1.22 -20.75 3.52
C LEU A 45 -2.14 -21.85 4.09
N GLN A 46 -2.90 -21.53 5.15
CA GLN A 46 -3.83 -22.47 5.78
C GLN A 46 -4.87 -22.99 4.77
N TRP A 47 -5.51 -22.09 4.03
CA TRP A 47 -6.51 -22.47 3.03
C TRP A 47 -5.90 -23.18 1.83
N SER A 48 -4.69 -22.82 1.42
CA SER A 48 -3.96 -23.54 0.35
C SER A 48 -3.70 -24.99 0.73
N VAL A 49 -3.27 -25.25 1.96
CA VAL A 49 -3.05 -26.62 2.47
C VAL A 49 -4.34 -27.41 2.55
N THR A 50 -5.41 -26.81 3.10
CA THR A 50 -6.75 -27.45 3.15
C THR A 50 -7.25 -27.78 1.75
N LEU A 51 -7.08 -26.87 0.79
CA LEU A 51 -7.51 -27.07 -0.59
C LEU A 51 -6.77 -28.24 -1.25
N VAL A 52 -5.45 -28.30 -1.11
CA VAL A 52 -4.63 -29.41 -1.64
C VAL A 52 -5.02 -30.73 -0.97
N TYR A 53 -5.19 -30.74 0.36
CA TYR A 53 -5.62 -31.94 1.07
C TYR A 53 -6.98 -32.47 0.59
N ASN A 54 -7.97 -31.59 0.43
CA ASN A 54 -9.30 -31.93 -0.06
C ASN A 54 -9.28 -32.39 -1.52
N MET A 55 -8.45 -31.78 -2.38
CA MET A 55 -8.34 -32.15 -3.79
C MET A 55 -7.80 -33.58 -4.00
N PHE A 56 -6.93 -34.05 -3.11
CA PHE A 56 -6.28 -35.36 -3.22
C PHE A 56 -6.84 -36.43 -2.27
N SER A 57 -7.75 -36.07 -1.37
CA SER A 57 -8.46 -37.03 -0.52
C SER A 57 -9.59 -37.69 -1.31
N ASP A 58 -9.77 -39.01 -1.18
CA ASP A 58 -10.69 -39.81 -2.00
C ASP A 58 -12.15 -39.77 -1.50
N ASP A 59 -12.44 -38.97 -0.47
CA ASP A 59 -13.74 -38.89 0.20
C ASP A 59 -14.59 -37.76 -0.44
N LYS A 60 -15.53 -38.13 -1.31
CA LYS A 60 -16.13 -37.21 -2.30
C LYS A 60 -17.49 -36.60 -1.96
N ASP A 61 -18.10 -36.93 -0.82
CA ASP A 61 -19.54 -36.67 -0.64
C ASP A 61 -19.92 -35.43 0.18
N ASP A 62 -18.98 -34.60 0.66
CA ASP A 62 -19.33 -33.36 1.42
C ASP A 62 -18.32 -32.20 1.28
N ASP A 63 -17.35 -32.29 0.36
CA ASP A 63 -16.14 -31.44 0.39
C ASP A 63 -16.12 -30.28 -0.62
N TYR A 64 -17.08 -30.23 -1.55
CA TYR A 64 -17.19 -29.15 -2.55
C TYR A 64 -17.60 -27.82 -1.92
N ASP A 65 -18.52 -27.82 -0.96
CA ASP A 65 -18.96 -26.60 -0.28
C ASP A 65 -17.80 -25.96 0.50
N ARG A 66 -16.95 -26.78 1.13
CA ARG A 66 -15.74 -26.31 1.84
C ARG A 66 -14.72 -25.69 0.90
N LEU A 67 -14.53 -26.29 -0.29
CA LEU A 67 -13.67 -25.73 -1.33
C LEU A 67 -14.16 -24.37 -1.82
N VAL A 68 -15.46 -24.26 -2.13
CA VAL A 68 -16.06 -23.01 -2.61
C VAL A 68 -15.96 -21.91 -1.55
N VAL A 69 -16.25 -22.21 -0.28
CA VAL A 69 -16.13 -21.26 0.82
C VAL A 69 -14.68 -20.79 1.00
N GLY A 70 -13.70 -21.71 0.94
CA GLY A 70 -12.28 -21.35 1.06
C GLY A 70 -11.80 -20.42 -0.05
N ILE A 71 -12.19 -20.69 -1.31
CA ILE A 71 -11.83 -19.86 -2.46
C ILE A 71 -12.46 -18.45 -2.33
N ILE A 72 -13.75 -18.37 -1.97
CA ILE A 72 -14.44 -17.09 -1.77
C ILE A 72 -13.76 -16.28 -0.66
N TYR A 73 -13.38 -16.94 0.45
CA TYR A 73 -12.72 -16.28 1.57
C TYR A 73 -11.35 -15.71 1.19
N ILE A 74 -10.53 -16.45 0.44
CA ILE A 74 -9.25 -15.98 -0.09
C ILE A 74 -9.45 -14.75 -0.99
N ILE A 75 -10.40 -14.83 -1.93
CA ILE A 75 -10.68 -13.73 -2.86
C ILE A 75 -11.12 -12.47 -2.10
N MET A 76 -12.03 -12.61 -1.14
CA MET A 76 -12.51 -11.48 -0.32
C MET A 76 -11.38 -10.83 0.48
N MET A 77 -10.48 -11.63 1.07
CA MET A 77 -9.30 -11.13 1.79
C MET A 77 -8.33 -10.39 0.88
N LEU A 78 -8.07 -10.91 -0.33
CA LEU A 78 -7.22 -10.26 -1.32
C LEU A 78 -7.81 -8.93 -1.80
N ILE A 79 -9.14 -8.86 -1.99
CA ILE A 79 -9.83 -7.62 -2.35
C ILE A 79 -9.68 -6.58 -1.24
N TRP A 80 -9.91 -6.95 0.02
CA TRP A 80 -9.81 -6.02 1.15
C TRP A 80 -8.39 -5.47 1.32
N LEU A 81 -7.39 -6.34 1.22
CA LEU A 81 -5.98 -5.96 1.24
C LEU A 81 -5.64 -5.05 0.05
N GLY A 82 -6.12 -5.39 -1.15
CA GLY A 82 -5.89 -4.62 -2.36
C GLY A 82 -6.48 -3.20 -2.29
N ILE A 83 -7.72 -3.05 -1.79
CA ILE A 83 -8.35 -1.73 -1.60
C ILE A 83 -7.51 -0.89 -0.63
N THR A 84 -7.08 -1.48 0.49
CA THR A 84 -6.29 -0.77 1.51
C THR A 84 -4.97 -0.27 0.92
N MET A 85 -4.24 -1.14 0.20
CA MET A 85 -2.98 -0.78 -0.45
C MET A 85 -3.18 0.26 -1.57
N PHE A 86 -4.25 0.13 -2.36
CA PHE A 86 -4.55 1.07 -3.45
C PHE A 86 -4.86 2.48 -2.93
N CYS A 87 -5.62 2.60 -1.83
CA CYS A 87 -5.88 3.89 -1.21
C CYS A 87 -4.60 4.56 -0.68
N CYS A 88 -3.70 3.77 -0.06
CA CYS A 88 -2.42 4.28 0.41
C CYS A 88 -1.55 4.76 -0.75
N ASP A 89 -1.48 3.98 -1.83
CA ASP A 89 -0.72 4.30 -3.04
C ASP A 89 -1.26 5.55 -3.75
N LEU A 90 -2.60 5.68 -3.88
CA LEU A 90 -3.23 6.87 -4.43
C LEU A 90 -2.88 8.13 -3.63
N ALA A 91 -2.85 8.04 -2.30
CA ALA A 91 -2.47 9.16 -1.45
C ALA A 91 -1.00 9.57 -1.65
N VAL A 92 -0.09 8.64 -1.92
CA VAL A 92 1.31 8.95 -2.29
C VAL A 92 1.36 9.66 -3.64
N VAL A 93 0.66 9.14 -4.65
CA VAL A 93 0.64 9.74 -6.00
C VAL A 93 0.10 11.16 -5.98
N GLU A 94 -1.02 11.39 -5.30
CA GLU A 94 -1.59 12.73 -5.10
C GLU A 94 -0.59 13.68 -4.41
N SER A 95 0.16 13.17 -3.43
CA SER A 95 1.19 13.98 -2.78
C SER A 95 2.33 14.38 -3.72
N GLU A 96 2.74 13.49 -4.64
CA GLU A 96 3.79 13.78 -5.63
C GLU A 96 3.31 14.76 -6.72
N GLU A 97 2.02 14.76 -7.04
CA GLU A 97 1.42 15.73 -7.96
C GLU A 97 1.48 17.16 -7.38
N ILE A 98 1.21 17.33 -6.08
CA ILE A 98 1.36 18.62 -5.37
C ILE A 98 2.80 19.15 -5.50
N VAL A 99 3.80 18.27 -5.39
CA VAL A 99 5.21 18.64 -5.57
C VAL A 99 5.47 19.14 -6.99
N THR A 100 4.95 18.42 -7.99
CA THR A 100 5.10 18.76 -9.41
C THR A 100 4.48 20.12 -9.73
N ILE A 101 3.30 20.40 -9.17
CA ILE A 101 2.64 21.71 -9.29
C ILE A 101 3.50 22.81 -8.65
N CYS A 102 4.07 22.56 -7.47
CA CYS A 102 4.97 23.51 -6.81
C CYS A 102 6.21 23.83 -7.67
N TYR A 103 6.83 22.82 -8.31
CA TYR A 103 7.93 23.03 -9.26
C TYR A 103 7.51 23.89 -10.46
N ARG A 104 6.32 23.65 -11.04
CA ARG A 104 5.82 24.45 -12.18
C ARG A 104 5.61 25.92 -11.80
N ILE A 105 5.05 26.18 -10.62
CA ILE A 105 4.88 27.54 -10.10
C ILE A 105 6.24 28.18 -9.86
N GLN A 106 7.21 27.45 -9.28
CA GLN A 106 8.56 27.94 -9.07
C GLN A 106 9.23 28.41 -10.36
N MET A 107 9.07 27.65 -11.46
CA MET A 107 9.64 27.99 -12.77
C MET A 107 8.96 29.20 -13.44
N ALA A 108 7.73 29.54 -13.05
CA ALA A 108 6.98 30.68 -13.59
C ALA A 108 7.38 32.02 -12.95
N HIS A 109 8.13 32.01 -11.84
CA HIS A 109 8.56 33.21 -11.13
C HIS A 109 10.07 33.46 -11.25
N PRO A 110 10.53 34.73 -11.27
CA PRO A 110 11.95 35.05 -11.32
C PRO A 110 12.68 34.57 -10.06
N VAL A 111 13.89 34.04 -10.25
CA VAL A 111 14.72 33.32 -9.26
C VAL A 111 15.00 34.10 -7.96
N PHE A 112 14.95 35.43 -8.00
CA PHE A 112 15.21 36.28 -6.83
C PHE A 112 13.95 36.85 -6.18
N SER A 113 12.76 36.41 -6.62
CA SER A 113 11.50 36.83 -6.00
C SER A 113 11.28 36.13 -4.65
N GLU A 114 10.67 36.84 -3.71
CA GLU A 114 10.21 36.30 -2.44
C GLU A 114 9.32 35.05 -2.59
N PRO A 115 8.36 34.97 -3.55
CA PRO A 115 7.61 33.74 -3.81
C PRO A 115 8.49 32.57 -4.28
N TYR A 116 9.54 32.81 -5.07
CA TYR A 116 10.48 31.76 -5.47
C TYR A 116 11.21 31.15 -4.27
N GLN A 117 11.67 31.98 -3.32
CA GLN A 117 12.34 31.50 -2.10
C GLN A 117 11.39 30.72 -1.19
N ASN A 118 10.14 31.18 -1.06
CA ASN A 118 9.12 30.47 -0.28
C ASN A 118 8.78 29.10 -0.87
N ILE A 119 8.61 29.00 -2.19
CA ILE A 119 8.38 27.73 -2.88
C ILE A 119 9.61 26.82 -2.80
N LYS A 120 10.82 27.38 -2.89
CA LYS A 120 12.08 26.62 -2.71
C LYS A 120 12.18 25.99 -1.32
N ASN A 121 11.84 26.75 -0.28
CA ASN A 121 11.83 26.24 1.10
C ASN A 121 10.73 25.18 1.29
N LEU A 122 9.57 25.35 0.65
CA LEU A 122 8.51 24.34 0.64
C LEU A 122 9.00 23.05 -0.03
N LEU A 123 9.61 23.14 -1.20
CA LEU A 123 10.21 22.00 -1.91
C LEU A 123 11.27 21.28 -1.07
N TYR A 124 12.10 22.05 -0.36
CA TYR A 124 13.12 21.49 0.52
C TYR A 124 12.47 20.70 1.67
N LEU A 125 11.42 21.24 2.28
CA LEU A 125 10.65 20.56 3.32
C LEU A 125 10.02 19.27 2.77
N VAL A 126 9.29 19.37 1.66
CA VAL A 126 8.63 18.26 0.94
C VAL A 126 9.60 17.14 0.58
N ASN A 127 10.78 17.50 0.05
CA ASN A 127 11.79 16.52 -0.36
C ASN A 127 12.43 15.83 0.85
N ASN A 128 12.51 16.52 1.98
CA ASN A 128 13.04 15.98 3.24
C ASN A 128 11.98 15.18 4.03
N SER A 129 10.70 15.49 3.88
CA SER A 129 9.57 14.82 4.53
C SER A 129 8.68 14.10 3.52
N LYS A 130 9.30 13.25 2.68
CA LYS A 130 8.58 12.55 1.62
C LYS A 130 7.48 11.68 2.23
N ILE A 131 6.24 11.92 1.82
CA ILE A 131 5.07 11.15 2.28
C ILE A 131 5.25 9.69 1.83
N ARG A 132 5.30 8.78 2.80
CA ARG A 132 5.41 7.34 2.57
C ARG A 132 4.49 6.64 3.55
N PHE A 133 3.77 5.63 3.09
CA PHE A 133 3.01 4.74 3.97
C PHE A 133 3.84 3.50 4.25
N THR A 134 4.22 3.30 5.51
CA THR A 134 5.06 2.17 5.92
C THR A 134 4.33 1.32 6.96
N ALA A 135 4.45 0.00 6.82
CA ALA A 135 4.03 -0.93 7.86
C ALA A 135 5.17 -1.09 8.86
N MET A 136 5.19 -0.21 9.87
CA MET A 136 6.19 -0.25 10.96
C MET A 136 7.64 -0.19 10.42
N ASP A 137 7.85 0.52 9.31
CA ASP A 137 9.11 0.63 8.57
C ASP A 137 9.73 -0.70 8.06
N TYR A 138 9.03 -1.83 8.22
CA TYR A 138 9.47 -3.12 7.67
C TYR A 138 9.23 -3.23 6.17
N TYR A 139 8.12 -2.66 5.68
CA TYR A 139 7.84 -2.58 4.25
C TYR A 139 7.04 -1.33 3.90
N GLU A 140 7.35 -0.76 2.73
CA GLU A 140 6.59 0.34 2.13
C GLU A 140 5.34 -0.25 1.47
N ILE A 141 4.19 0.35 1.73
CA ILE A 141 2.91 -0.07 1.17
C ILE A 141 2.82 0.51 -0.23
N SER A 142 3.06 -0.34 -1.22
CA SER A 142 3.02 0.01 -2.63
C SER A 142 2.25 -1.04 -3.43
N ARG A 143 1.85 -0.69 -4.65
CA ARG A 143 1.28 -1.68 -5.59
C ARG A 143 2.25 -2.85 -5.85
N SER A 144 3.56 -2.63 -5.82
CA SER A 144 4.54 -3.71 -5.99
C SER A 144 4.41 -4.74 -4.87
N THR A 145 4.34 -4.28 -3.62
CA THR A 145 4.18 -5.14 -2.44
C THR A 145 2.94 -6.02 -2.53
N MET A 146 1.84 -5.50 -3.12
CA MET A 146 0.63 -6.28 -3.40
C MET A 146 0.89 -7.41 -4.41
N PHE A 147 1.51 -7.10 -5.55
CA PHE A 147 1.79 -8.08 -6.59
C PHE A 147 2.81 -9.13 -6.12
N ASP A 148 3.81 -8.72 -5.33
CA ASP A 148 4.80 -9.62 -4.74
C ASP A 148 4.14 -10.62 -3.79
N LEU A 149 3.16 -10.18 -2.98
CA LEU A 149 2.42 -11.04 -2.08
C LEU A 149 1.54 -12.06 -2.84
N ILE A 150 0.88 -11.63 -3.91
CA ILE A 150 0.09 -12.52 -4.79
C ILE A 150 1.01 -13.53 -5.50
N GLY A 151 2.14 -13.07 -6.05
CA GLY A 151 3.10 -13.92 -6.74
C GLY A 151 3.74 -14.96 -5.82
N THR A 152 4.12 -14.54 -4.62
CA THR A 152 4.65 -15.44 -3.58
C THR A 152 3.61 -16.49 -3.17
N THR A 153 2.36 -16.08 -2.98
CA THR A 153 1.23 -16.97 -2.69
C THR A 153 1.05 -18.02 -3.79
N ALA A 154 0.99 -17.60 -5.06
CA ALA A 154 0.84 -18.51 -6.19
C ALA A 154 2.01 -19.50 -6.29
N THR A 155 3.23 -19.04 -5.99
CA THR A 155 4.43 -19.87 -5.97
C THR A 155 4.33 -20.96 -4.90
N TYR A 156 3.98 -20.60 -3.66
CA TYR A 156 3.79 -21.58 -2.59
C TYR A 156 2.67 -22.57 -2.91
N PHE A 157 1.59 -22.11 -3.53
CA PHE A 157 0.49 -22.97 -3.96
C PHE A 157 0.95 -24.03 -4.98
N VAL A 158 1.71 -23.61 -6.00
CA VAL A 158 2.29 -24.53 -6.98
C VAL A 158 3.23 -25.54 -6.33
N VAL A 159 4.10 -25.09 -5.41
CA VAL A 159 5.02 -25.97 -4.67
C VAL A 159 4.25 -27.00 -3.84
N LEU A 160 3.16 -26.61 -3.17
CA LEU A 160 2.33 -27.53 -2.39
C LEU A 160 1.70 -28.62 -3.26
N ILE A 161 1.18 -28.25 -4.44
CA ILE A 161 0.63 -29.23 -5.40
C ILE A 161 1.71 -30.21 -5.84
N GLN A 162 2.88 -29.72 -6.25
CA GLN A 162 4.00 -30.57 -6.69
C GLN A 162 4.44 -31.55 -5.59
N PHE A 163 4.51 -31.09 -4.34
CA PHE A 163 4.91 -31.93 -3.22
C PHE A 163 3.88 -33.02 -2.89
N TYR A 164 2.60 -32.75 -3.12
CA TYR A 164 1.53 -33.73 -2.89
C TYR A 164 1.41 -34.73 -4.06
N ASP A 165 1.56 -34.25 -5.30
CA ASP A 165 1.55 -35.09 -6.50
C ASP A 165 2.75 -36.04 -6.55
N GLY A 166 3.95 -35.55 -6.20
CA GLY A 166 5.16 -36.37 -6.12
C GLY A 166 5.22 -37.37 -4.95
N LYS A 167 4.19 -37.40 -4.09
CA LYS A 167 4.02 -38.40 -3.03
C LYS A 167 3.10 -39.57 -3.42
N LYS A 168 2.46 -39.51 -4.59
CA LYS A 168 1.83 -40.68 -5.23
C LYS A 168 2.87 -41.49 -5.99
#